data_AF-A0AAU7HF97-F1
#
_entry.id   AF-A0AAU7HF97-F1
#
_cell.length_a   1.000
_cell.length_b   1.000
_cell.length_c   1.000
_cell.angle_alpha   90.00
_cell.angle_beta   90.00
_cell.angle_gamma   90.00
#
_symmetry.space_group_name_H-M   'P 1'
#
loop_
_entity.id
_entity.type
_entity.pdbx_description
1 polymer ?
#
loop_
_entity_poly.entity_id
_entity_poly.type
_entity_poly.pdbx_seq_one_letter_code
_entity_poly.pdbx_strand_id
1 'polypeptide(L)'
;MDVQPNEQTDTVIKAFLRSELQLIRSQKKLLSVLPRDLASDYRYIPENLLERFFHPATDARLNRIALSEARPGSLLVPRVNGKPVLWDELIKLILDDSQLLKFETYGRPFDSTEMKTNEPSELLSGKQSVYKLVDIELFRKNIVSIQMNFLVNLWSLARFKPAYVRAYLALSNDAFRYSSIQKCPPLWR
;
A
#
# COMPACT_ATOMS: atom_id res chain seq x y z
N MET A 1 -18.76 -19.51 -26.82
CA MET A 1 -17.30 -19.31 -27.02
C MET A 1 -16.68 -19.33 -25.65
N ASP A 2 -16.04 -20.44 -25.28
CA ASP A 2 -15.27 -20.53 -24.05
C ASP A 2 -14.05 -19.62 -24.18
N VAL A 3 -14.10 -18.47 -23.52
CA VAL A 3 -12.95 -17.60 -23.35
C VAL A 3 -12.02 -18.32 -22.38
N GLN A 4 -11.06 -19.06 -22.91
CA GLN A 4 -9.96 -19.64 -22.13
C GLN A 4 -9.38 -18.54 -21.24
N PRO A 5 -9.37 -18.71 -19.90
CA PRO A 5 -8.74 -17.76 -19.01
C PRO A 5 -7.27 -17.68 -19.39
N ASN A 6 -6.82 -16.48 -19.75
CA ASN A 6 -5.46 -16.26 -20.20
C ASN A 6 -4.53 -16.40 -18.99
N GLU A 7 -3.88 -17.55 -18.80
CA GLU A 7 -3.05 -17.92 -17.63
C GLU A 7 -2.02 -16.84 -17.25
N GLN A 8 -1.49 -16.12 -18.24
CA GLN A 8 -0.56 -15.02 -18.03
C GLN A 8 -1.22 -13.81 -17.33
N THR A 9 -2.50 -13.55 -17.64
CA THR A 9 -3.31 -12.51 -16.97
C THR A 9 -3.54 -12.85 -15.50
N ASP A 10 -3.84 -14.11 -15.20
CA ASP A 10 -4.03 -14.58 -13.83
C ASP A 10 -2.73 -14.49 -13.01
N THR A 11 -1.59 -14.73 -13.65
CA THR A 11 -0.29 -14.65 -12.99
C THR A 11 0.05 -13.23 -12.56
N VAL A 12 -0.19 -12.23 -13.43
CA VAL A 12 0.05 -10.81 -13.10
C VAL A 12 -0.90 -10.32 -12.02
N ILE A 13 -2.18 -10.69 -12.08
CA ILE A 13 -3.17 -10.34 -11.04
C ILE A 13 -2.77 -10.96 -9.69
N LYS A 14 -2.41 -12.25 -9.66
CA LYS A 14 -1.93 -12.94 -8.45
C LYS A 14 -0.68 -12.26 -7.88
N ALA A 15 0.26 -11.83 -8.73
CA ALA A 15 1.45 -11.10 -8.29
C ALA A 15 1.11 -9.74 -7.66
N PHE A 16 0.19 -8.99 -8.28
CA PHE A 16 -0.31 -7.73 -7.71
C PHE A 16 -0.98 -7.93 -6.35
N LEU A 17 -1.90 -8.89 -6.23
CA LEU A 17 -2.57 -9.20 -4.96
C LEU A 17 -1.59 -9.63 -3.86
N ARG A 18 -0.52 -10.36 -4.22
CA ARG A 18 0.57 -10.70 -3.28
C ARG A 18 1.34 -9.47 -2.84
N SER A 19 1.65 -8.54 -3.76
CA SER A 19 2.36 -7.30 -3.41
C SER A 19 1.58 -6.43 -2.43
N GLU A 20 0.24 -6.37 -2.54
CA GLU A 20 -0.61 -5.68 -1.58
C GLU A 20 -0.49 -6.27 -0.17
N LEU A 21 -0.57 -7.60 -0.05
CA LEU A 21 -0.45 -8.29 1.24
C LEU A 21 0.96 -8.15 1.82
N GLN A 22 1.99 -8.14 0.96
CA GLN A 22 3.36 -7.89 1.38
C GLN A 22 3.54 -6.48 1.94
N LEU A 23 2.85 -5.48 1.37
CA LEU A 23 2.84 -4.12 1.89
C LEU A 23 2.20 -4.06 3.28
N ILE A 24 1.03 -4.68 3.47
CA ILE A 24 0.35 -4.75 4.78
C ILE A 24 1.25 -5.43 5.83
N ARG A 25 1.89 -6.54 5.48
CA ARG A 25 2.80 -7.27 6.38
C ARG A 25 4.02 -6.44 6.76
N SER A 26 4.59 -5.72 5.80
CA SER A 26 5.75 -4.88 6.04
C SER A 26 5.40 -3.71 6.95
N GLN A 27 4.22 -3.10 6.75
CA GLN A 27 3.70 -2.09 7.65
C GLN A 27 3.48 -2.65 9.07
N LYS A 28 2.86 -3.83 9.18
CA LYS A 28 2.68 -4.52 10.48
C LYS A 28 4.02 -4.75 11.18
N LYS A 29 5.06 -5.15 10.44
CA LYS A 29 6.39 -5.38 10.98
C LYS A 29 7.03 -4.09 11.48
N LEU A 30 6.95 -2.99 10.73
CA LEU A 30 7.40 -1.67 11.17
C LEU A 30 6.69 -1.25 12.47
N LEU A 31 5.36 -1.31 12.48
CA LEU A 31 4.56 -0.93 13.65
C LEU A 31 4.81 -1.84 14.87
N SER A 32 5.22 -3.09 14.66
CA SER A 32 5.54 -4.01 15.75
C SER A 32 6.82 -3.66 16.49
N VAL A 33 7.73 -2.88 15.90
CA VAL A 33 9.00 -2.44 16.51
C VAL A 33 9.03 -0.95 16.83
N LEU A 34 7.93 -0.24 16.57
CA LEU A 34 7.84 1.19 16.79
C LEU A 34 7.53 1.47 18.27
N PRO A 35 8.35 2.25 19.00
CA PRO A 35 8.02 2.71 20.33
C PRO A 35 6.73 3.53 20.33
N ARG A 36 5.88 3.34 21.34
CA ARG A 36 4.61 4.06 21.49
C ARG A 36 4.79 5.57 21.58
N ASP A 37 5.92 6.01 22.15
CA ASP A 37 6.26 7.42 22.29
C ASP A 37 6.66 8.10 20.99
N LEU A 38 7.32 7.36 20.09
CA LEU A 38 7.69 7.84 18.75
C LEU A 38 6.53 7.72 17.75
N ALA A 39 5.46 7.00 18.09
CA ALA A 39 4.34 6.69 17.22
C ALA A 39 3.24 7.77 17.26
N SER A 40 3.59 9.05 17.13
CA SER A 40 2.65 10.19 17.25
C SER A 40 1.40 10.03 16.36
N ASP A 41 1.58 9.64 15.09
CA ASP A 41 0.50 9.40 14.13
C ASP A 41 -0.41 8.21 14.48
N TYR A 42 0.07 7.30 15.34
CA TYR A 42 -0.60 6.06 15.71
C TYR A 42 -1.07 6.06 17.17
N ARG A 43 -0.70 7.08 17.96
CA ARG A 43 -0.95 7.17 19.40
C ARG A 43 -2.44 7.12 19.76
N TYR A 44 -3.30 7.60 18.86
CA TYR A 44 -4.74 7.68 19.06
C TYR A 44 -5.51 6.48 18.48
N ILE A 45 -4.82 5.45 17.98
CA ILE A 45 -5.51 4.25 17.49
C ILE A 45 -6.12 3.50 18.70
N PRO A 46 -7.42 3.18 18.66
CA PRO A 46 -8.06 2.37 19.70
C PRO A 46 -7.34 1.04 19.95
N GLU A 47 -7.17 0.67 21.22
CA GLU A 47 -6.41 -0.51 21.63
C GLU A 47 -6.97 -1.81 21.05
N ASN A 48 -8.30 -1.94 20.98
CA ASN A 48 -8.97 -3.08 20.33
C ASN A 48 -8.62 -3.23 18.84
N LEU A 49 -8.30 -2.13 18.13
CA LEU A 49 -7.84 -2.19 16.74
C LEU A 49 -6.37 -2.62 16.67
N LEU A 50 -5.53 -2.12 17.58
CA LEU A 50 -4.14 -2.55 17.69
C LEU A 50 -4.03 -4.03 18.04
N GLU A 51 -4.81 -4.51 19.01
CA GLU A 51 -4.90 -5.94 19.36
C GLU A 51 -5.28 -6.80 18.16
N ARG A 52 -6.33 -6.41 17.42
CA ARG A 52 -6.75 -7.11 16.20
C ARG A 52 -5.66 -7.10 15.15
N PHE A 53 -4.97 -5.98 14.99
CA PHE A 53 -3.91 -5.84 13.99
C PHE A 53 -2.69 -6.71 14.32
N PHE A 54 -2.26 -6.75 15.58
CA PHE A 54 -1.12 -7.55 16.04
C PHE A 54 -1.47 -8.99 16.40
N HIS A 55 -2.75 -9.38 16.37
CA HIS A 55 -3.18 -10.73 16.68
C HIS A 55 -2.43 -11.78 15.82
N PRO A 56 -1.98 -12.92 16.40
CA PRO A 56 -1.24 -13.95 15.65
C PRO A 56 -2.01 -14.50 14.43
N ALA A 57 -3.34 -14.60 14.55
CA ALA A 57 -4.20 -15.06 13.46
C ALA A 57 -4.32 -14.07 12.28
N THR A 58 -3.84 -12.83 12.40
CA THR A 58 -3.96 -11.81 11.33
C THR A 58 -3.23 -12.24 10.07
N ASP A 59 -2.05 -12.85 10.18
CA ASP A 59 -1.30 -13.30 9.00
C ASP A 59 -1.99 -14.50 8.32
N ALA A 60 -2.61 -15.38 9.10
CA ALA A 60 -3.44 -16.47 8.59
C ALA A 60 -4.71 -15.94 7.91
N ARG A 61 -5.33 -14.88 8.42
CA ARG A 61 -6.47 -14.20 7.76
C ARG A 61 -6.04 -13.56 6.44
N LEU A 62 -4.90 -12.88 6.40
CA LEU A 62 -4.35 -12.31 5.17
C LEU A 62 -4.05 -13.38 4.12
N ASN A 63 -3.52 -14.54 4.52
CA ASN A 63 -3.31 -15.69 3.62
C ASN A 63 -4.63 -16.20 3.03
N ARG A 64 -5.67 -16.33 3.84
CA ARG A 64 -7.00 -16.74 3.35
C ARG A 64 -7.58 -15.73 2.35
N ILE A 65 -7.43 -14.43 2.61
CA ILE A 65 -7.84 -13.38 1.67
C ILE A 65 -7.04 -13.44 0.36
N ALA A 66 -5.75 -13.81 0.42
CA ALA A 66 -4.92 -14.00 -0.77
C ALA A 66 -5.43 -15.10 -1.71
N LEU A 67 -6.02 -16.14 -1.13
CA LEU A 67 -6.48 -17.34 -1.83
C LEU A 67 -7.97 -17.30 -2.16
N SER A 68 -8.70 -16.30 -1.64
CA SER A 68 -10.15 -16.18 -1.81
C SER A 68 -10.50 -15.65 -3.20
N GLU A 69 -11.41 -16.35 -3.89
CA GLU A 69 -12.00 -15.88 -5.15
C GLU A 69 -12.93 -14.66 -4.92
N ALA A 70 -13.61 -14.61 -3.78
CA ALA A 70 -14.54 -13.52 -3.40
C ALA A 70 -13.86 -12.37 -2.63
N ARG A 71 -12.68 -11.93 -3.08
CA ARG A 71 -11.91 -10.88 -2.36
C ARG A 71 -12.66 -9.54 -2.37
N PRO A 72 -12.81 -8.84 -1.22
CA PRO A 72 -13.61 -7.62 -1.09
C PRO A 72 -12.94 -6.34 -1.66
N GLY A 73 -12.16 -6.44 -2.72
CA GLY A 73 -11.37 -5.32 -3.26
C GLY A 73 -10.09 -5.05 -2.46
N SER A 74 -9.50 -3.86 -2.65
CA SER A 74 -8.27 -3.47 -1.95
C SER A 74 -8.50 -3.26 -0.45
N LEU A 75 -7.55 -3.73 0.35
CA LEU A 75 -7.50 -3.55 1.80
C LEU A 75 -6.72 -2.28 2.20
N LEU A 76 -6.19 -1.56 1.22
CA LEU A 76 -5.38 -0.37 1.42
C LEU A 76 -6.23 0.90 1.28
N VAL A 77 -5.80 1.94 1.99
CA VAL A 77 -6.31 3.30 1.81
C VAL A 77 -5.22 4.10 1.10
N PRO A 78 -5.47 4.62 -0.12
CA PRO A 78 -4.46 5.37 -0.85
C PRO A 78 -4.25 6.73 -0.19
N ARG A 79 -2.99 7.20 -0.20
CA ARG A 79 -2.60 8.49 0.34
C ARG A 79 -1.68 9.21 -0.63
N VAL A 80 -1.83 10.53 -0.70
CA VAL A 80 -0.94 11.44 -1.45
C VAL A 80 -0.53 12.56 -0.48
N ASN A 81 0.78 12.77 -0.32
CA ASN A 81 1.35 13.75 0.61
C ASN A 81 0.76 13.65 2.03
N GLY A 82 0.76 12.44 2.58
CA GLY A 82 0.23 12.13 3.92
C GLY A 82 -1.30 12.08 4.04
N LYS A 83 -2.06 12.61 3.07
CA LYS A 83 -3.52 12.73 3.13
C LYS A 83 -4.22 11.58 2.44
N PRO A 84 -5.31 11.03 3.02
CA PRO A 84 -6.14 10.03 2.34
C PRO A 84 -6.79 10.64 1.09
N VAL A 85 -6.80 9.86 0.02
CA VAL A 85 -7.47 10.20 -1.24
C VAL A 85 -8.41 9.07 -1.63
N LEU A 86 -9.27 9.30 -2.63
CA LEU A 86 -10.05 8.22 -3.23
C LEU A 86 -9.18 7.40 -4.19
N TRP A 87 -9.52 6.13 -4.40
CA TRP A 87 -8.86 5.31 -5.42
C TRP A 87 -9.02 5.90 -6.83
N ASP A 88 -10.15 6.53 -7.13
CA ASP A 88 -10.36 7.27 -8.39
C ASP A 88 -9.31 8.37 -8.62
N GLU A 89 -9.02 9.14 -7.57
CA GLU A 89 -8.06 10.24 -7.63
C GLU A 89 -6.64 9.72 -7.80
N LEU A 90 -6.26 8.67 -7.05
CA LEU A 90 -4.95 8.06 -7.19
C LEU A 90 -4.75 7.46 -8.59
N ILE A 91 -5.76 6.78 -9.14
CA ILE A 91 -5.66 6.17 -10.47
C ILE A 91 -5.49 7.22 -11.56
N LYS A 92 -6.21 8.34 -11.49
CA LYS A 92 -5.99 9.48 -12.41
C LYS A 92 -4.55 9.97 -12.34
N LEU A 93 -4.03 10.20 -11.12
CA LEU A 93 -2.63 10.64 -10.93
C LEU A 93 -1.59 9.65 -11.46
N ILE A 94 -1.84 8.35 -11.30
CA ILE A 94 -0.99 7.27 -11.81
C ILE A 94 -1.01 7.23 -13.35
N LEU A 95 -2.16 7.44 -13.98
CA LEU A 95 -2.34 7.36 -15.43
C LEU A 95 -1.91 8.61 -16.18
N ASP A 96 -1.98 9.78 -15.56
CA ASP A 96 -1.55 11.06 -16.14
C ASP A 96 -0.01 11.20 -16.24
N ASP A 97 0.76 10.13 -15.93
CA ASP A 97 2.23 10.07 -15.89
C ASP A 97 2.87 11.28 -15.16
N SER A 98 2.12 11.87 -14.22
CA SER A 98 2.57 13.07 -13.54
C SER A 98 3.80 12.73 -12.70
N GLN A 99 4.91 13.41 -12.99
CA GLN A 99 6.17 13.38 -12.25
C GLN A 99 6.04 13.86 -10.78
N LEU A 100 4.81 13.94 -10.27
CA LEU A 100 4.38 14.54 -9.02
C LEU A 100 3.99 13.53 -7.95
N LEU A 101 4.04 12.22 -8.24
CA LEU A 101 4.07 11.21 -7.20
C LEU A 101 5.45 11.22 -6.53
N LYS A 102 5.79 12.35 -5.90
CA LYS A 102 6.76 12.38 -4.81
C LYS A 102 6.11 11.60 -3.69
N PHE A 103 6.33 10.29 -3.68
CA PHE A 103 6.07 9.49 -2.50
C PHE A 103 6.97 10.10 -1.43
N GLU A 104 6.39 10.94 -0.56
CA GLU A 104 7.09 11.43 0.60
C GLU A 104 7.75 10.23 1.25
N THR A 105 9.06 10.29 1.40
CA THR A 105 9.88 9.26 2.04
C THR A 105 9.52 9.21 3.52
N TYR A 106 8.30 8.78 3.88
CA TYR A 106 7.72 8.92 5.21
C TYR A 106 7.93 10.34 5.79
N GLY A 107 6.92 11.20 5.62
CA GLY A 107 6.90 12.55 6.20
C GLY A 107 7.34 12.53 7.66
N ARG A 108 8.32 13.40 7.97
CA ARG A 108 9.18 13.43 9.16
C ARG A 108 9.82 12.07 9.53
N PRO A 109 11.11 11.99 9.92
CA PRO A 109 11.51 10.88 10.80
C PRO A 109 10.50 10.84 11.95
N PHE A 110 10.02 9.67 12.37
CA PHE A 110 9.24 9.55 13.62
C PHE A 110 9.86 10.52 14.62
N ASP A 111 9.12 11.58 14.97
CA ASP A 111 9.72 12.83 15.41
C ASP A 111 10.72 12.59 16.56
N SER A 112 11.85 13.30 16.45
CA SER A 112 12.93 13.56 17.40
C SER A 112 13.77 12.38 17.95
N THR A 113 15.05 12.40 17.58
CA THR A 113 16.27 12.57 18.41
C THR A 113 16.28 12.32 19.93
N GLU A 114 15.20 11.89 20.59
CA GLU A 114 15.10 11.79 22.04
C GLU A 114 15.49 10.40 22.56
N MET A 115 15.06 9.34 21.89
CA MET A 115 15.37 7.98 22.32
C MET A 115 16.74 7.52 21.84
N LYS A 116 17.59 7.08 22.77
CA LYS A 116 18.87 6.45 22.45
C LYS A 116 18.65 4.98 22.11
N THR A 117 19.39 4.51 21.11
CA THR A 117 19.43 3.07 20.78
C THR A 117 19.72 2.26 22.06
N ASN A 118 19.00 1.17 22.22
CA ASN A 118 18.99 0.27 23.37
C ASN A 118 18.22 0.73 24.62
N GLU A 119 17.49 1.85 24.55
CA GLU A 119 16.59 2.23 25.65
C GLU A 119 15.38 1.29 25.72
N PRO A 120 14.95 0.92 26.94
CA PRO A 120 13.71 0.16 27.14
C PRO A 120 12.52 1.02 26.73
N SER A 121 11.57 0.42 26.01
CA SER A 121 10.34 1.11 25.58
C SER A 121 9.17 0.15 25.45
N GLU A 122 7.99 0.71 25.69
CA GLU A 122 6.75 0.08 25.30
C GLU A 122 6.53 0.28 23.80
N LEU A 123 6.40 -0.83 23.07
CA LEU A 123 6.10 -0.83 21.64
C LEU A 123 4.62 -0.50 21.42
N LEU A 124 4.28 -0.03 20.22
CA LEU A 124 2.88 0.19 19.82
C LEU A 124 2.02 -1.09 19.94
N SER A 125 2.65 -2.27 19.94
CA SER A 125 1.98 -3.56 20.18
C SER A 125 1.68 -3.86 21.65
N GLY A 126 2.02 -2.97 22.59
CA GLY A 126 1.90 -3.15 24.04
C GLY A 126 3.01 -4.01 24.67
N LYS A 127 3.95 -4.53 23.86
CA LYS A 127 5.08 -5.33 24.34
C LYS A 127 6.22 -4.44 24.81
N GLN A 128 6.88 -4.83 25.90
CA GLN A 128 8.14 -4.23 26.31
C GLN A 128 9.28 -4.74 25.43
N SER A 129 10.11 -3.83 24.92
CA SER A 129 11.28 -4.16 24.12
C SER A 129 12.37 -3.10 24.21
N VAL A 130 13.43 -3.34 23.47
CA VAL A 130 14.61 -2.48 23.39
C VAL A 130 14.56 -1.73 22.07
N TYR A 131 14.63 -0.40 22.12
CA TYR A 131 14.59 0.44 20.93
C TYR A 131 15.81 0.21 20.04
N LYS A 132 15.57 -0.09 18.77
CA LYS A 132 16.60 -0.31 17.75
C LYS A 132 16.31 0.51 16.51
N LEU A 133 17.02 1.63 16.38
CA LEU A 133 16.90 2.51 15.20
C LEU A 133 17.16 1.76 13.89
N VAL A 134 18.12 0.82 13.89
CA VAL A 134 18.48 0.01 12.71
C VAL A 134 17.30 -0.81 12.18
N ASP A 135 16.47 -1.38 13.07
CA ASP A 135 15.31 -2.18 12.66
C ASP A 135 14.25 -1.30 11.99
N ILE A 136 14.02 -0.10 12.53
CA ILE A 136 13.08 0.88 11.96
C ILE A 136 13.54 1.34 10.59
N GLU A 137 14.81 1.72 10.45
CA GLU A 137 15.38 2.14 9.17
C GLU A 137 15.31 1.04 8.12
N LEU A 138 15.62 -0.21 8.50
CA LEU A 138 15.52 -1.37 7.63
C LEU A 138 14.09 -1.60 7.15
N PHE A 139 13.10 -1.60 8.06
CA PHE A 139 11.71 -1.80 7.67
C PHE A 139 11.16 -0.63 6.84
N ARG A 140 11.55 0.61 7.11
CA ARG A 140 11.18 1.77 6.27
C ARG A 140 11.70 1.62 4.85
N LYS A 141 12.98 1.29 4.67
CA LYS A 141 13.58 1.06 3.35
C LYS A 141 12.86 -0.06 2.60
N ASN A 142 12.57 -1.16 3.29
CA ASN A 142 11.84 -2.27 2.69
C ASN A 142 10.42 -1.89 2.27
N ILE A 143 9.69 -1.14 3.09
CA ILE A 143 8.33 -0.68 2.75
C ILE A 143 8.36 0.21 1.51
N VAL A 144 9.29 1.16 1.40
CA VAL A 144 9.40 2.03 0.22
C VAL A 144 9.59 1.19 -1.05
N SER A 145 10.49 0.20 -1.03
CA SER A 145 10.69 -0.71 -2.17
C SER A 145 9.42 -1.48 -2.53
N ILE A 146 8.72 -2.02 -1.55
CA ILE A 146 7.48 -2.80 -1.75
C ILE A 146 6.34 -1.89 -2.26
N GLN A 147 6.23 -0.66 -1.74
CA GLN A 147 5.28 0.33 -2.22
C GLN A 147 5.51 0.65 -3.69
N MET A 148 6.75 0.94 -4.09
CA MET A 148 7.08 1.21 -5.49
C MET A 148 6.73 0.03 -6.39
N ASN A 149 7.03 -1.20 -5.98
CA ASN A 149 6.65 -2.39 -6.74
C ASN A 149 5.13 -2.55 -6.87
N PHE A 150 4.37 -2.31 -5.79
CA PHE A 150 2.91 -2.32 -5.82
C PHE A 150 2.35 -1.28 -6.79
N LEU A 151 2.90 -0.06 -6.77
CA LEU A 151 2.45 1.04 -7.62
C LEU A 151 2.76 0.80 -9.10
N VAL A 152 3.94 0.27 -9.43
CA VAL A 152 4.30 -0.13 -10.81
C VAL A 152 3.36 -1.23 -11.30
N ASN A 153 3.06 -2.22 -10.47
CA ASN A 153 2.10 -3.27 -10.81
C ASN A 153 0.68 -2.71 -11.01
N LEU A 154 0.25 -1.78 -10.15
CA LEU A 154 -1.05 -1.13 -10.27
C LEU A 154 -1.14 -0.30 -11.55
N TRP A 155 -0.10 0.48 -11.87
CA TRP A 155 0.02 1.25 -13.10
C TRP A 155 -0.07 0.37 -14.34
N SER A 156 0.67 -0.75 -14.35
CA SER A 156 0.62 -1.73 -15.43
C SER A 156 -0.77 -2.35 -15.58
N LEU A 157 -1.39 -2.78 -14.47
CA LEU A 157 -2.76 -3.31 -14.50
C LEU A 157 -3.80 -2.27 -14.93
N ALA A 158 -3.64 -1.01 -14.52
CA ALA A 158 -4.55 0.06 -14.92
C ALA A 158 -4.51 0.30 -16.44
N ARG A 159 -3.32 0.20 -17.06
CA ARG A 159 -3.16 0.34 -18.51
C ARG A 159 -3.62 -0.91 -19.29
N PHE A 160 -3.27 -2.11 -18.84
CA PHE A 160 -3.50 -3.34 -19.63
C PHE A 160 -4.76 -4.14 -19.23
N LYS A 161 -5.29 -3.92 -18.02
CA LYS A 161 -6.47 -4.61 -17.47
C LYS A 161 -7.40 -3.62 -16.72
N PRO A 162 -7.83 -2.51 -17.34
CA PRO A 162 -8.61 -1.46 -16.68
C PRO A 162 -9.94 -1.97 -16.11
N ALA A 163 -10.59 -2.94 -16.76
CA ALA A 163 -11.83 -3.54 -16.27
C ALA A 163 -11.65 -4.26 -14.91
N TYR A 164 -10.54 -4.99 -14.74
CA TYR A 164 -10.20 -5.64 -13.48
C TYR A 164 -9.93 -4.58 -12.40
N VAL A 165 -9.09 -3.58 -12.70
CA VAL A 165 -8.74 -2.52 -11.73
C VAL A 165 -9.97 -1.73 -11.30
N ARG A 166 -10.87 -1.39 -12.25
CA ARG A 166 -12.14 -0.72 -11.97
C ARG A 166 -12.99 -1.53 -10.99
N ALA A 167 -13.17 -2.82 -11.25
CA ALA A 167 -13.96 -3.69 -10.38
C ALA A 167 -13.28 -3.86 -9.00
N TYR A 168 -11.96 -4.10 -9.00
CA TYR A 168 -11.19 -4.37 -7.79
C TYR A 168 -11.11 -3.19 -6.82
N LEU A 169 -10.96 -1.98 -7.35
CA LEU A 169 -10.88 -0.75 -6.56
C LEU A 169 -12.21 -0.01 -6.45
N ALA A 170 -13.30 -0.59 -6.97
CA ALA A 170 -14.63 0.01 -7.02
C ALA A 170 -14.63 1.43 -7.61
N LEU A 171 -13.91 1.61 -8.73
CA LEU A 171 -13.74 2.93 -9.36
C LEU A 171 -14.99 3.38 -10.11
N SER A 172 -15.19 4.69 -10.15
CA SER A 172 -16.18 5.36 -10.99
C SER A 172 -15.90 5.13 -12.49
N ASN A 173 -16.92 5.31 -13.33
CA ASN A 173 -16.76 5.25 -14.79
C ASN A 173 -15.82 6.34 -15.33
N ASP A 174 -15.58 7.40 -14.57
CA ASP A 174 -14.74 8.54 -14.95
C ASP A 174 -13.27 8.37 -14.55
N ALA A 175 -12.93 7.31 -13.81
CA ALA A 175 -11.57 7.06 -13.32
C ALA A 175 -10.52 6.88 -14.43
N PHE A 176 -10.95 6.36 -15.58
CA PHE A 176 -10.12 6.14 -16.77
C PHE A 176 -10.40 7.14 -17.89
N ARG A 177 -11.28 8.13 -17.66
CA ARG A 177 -11.49 9.19 -18.64
C ARG A 177 -10.28 10.10 -18.61
N TYR A 178 -9.38 9.89 -19.56
CA TYR A 178 -8.39 10.90 -19.94
C TYR A 178 -9.10 12.25 -20.08
N SER A 179 -8.48 13.31 -19.56
CA SER A 179 -8.80 14.64 -20.08
C SER A 179 -8.57 14.57 -21.59
N SER A 180 -9.64 14.73 -22.35
CA SER A 180 -9.66 14.62 -23.80
C SER A 180 -8.98 15.84 -24.43
N ILE A 181 -7.70 16.03 -24.20
CA ILE A 181 -6.81 17.00 -24.85
C ILE A 181 -5.41 16.39 -24.78
N GLN A 182 -5.03 15.48 -25.67
CA GLN A 182 -4.53 15.82 -26.99
C GLN A 182 -4.97 14.74 -28.00
N LYS A 183 -5.74 15.16 -29.00
CA LYS A 183 -5.71 14.48 -30.29
C LYS A 183 -4.28 14.61 -30.80
N CYS A 184 -3.48 13.55 -30.70
CA CYS A 184 -2.32 13.44 -31.58
C CYS A 184 -2.85 13.54 -33.02
N PRO A 185 -2.40 14.49 -33.84
CA PRO A 185 -2.70 14.43 -35.27
C PRO A 185 -2.09 13.12 -35.81
N PRO A 186 -2.75 12.42 -36.75
CA PRO A 186 -2.13 11.28 -37.39
C PRO A 186 -0.89 11.77 -38.14
N LEU A 187 0.29 11.45 -37.62
CA LEU A 187 1.55 11.55 -38.36
C LEU A 187 1.63 10.36 -39.32
N TRP A 188 0.90 10.47 -40.42
CA TRP A 188 1.18 9.76 -41.67
C TRP A 188 0.86 10.70 -42.84
N ARG A 189 1.90 11.34 -43.36
CA ARG A 189 2.10 11.61 -44.79
C ARG A 189 3.54 11.28 -45.12
#